data_AF-A0A834IJY7-F1
#
_entry.id   AF-A0A834IJY7-F1
#
_cell.length_a   1.000
_cell.length_b   1.000
_cell.length_c   1.000
_cell.angle_alpha   90.00
_cell.angle_beta   90.00
_cell.angle_gamma   90.00
#
_symmetry.space_group_name_H-M   'P 1'
#
loop_
_entity.id
_entity.type
_entity.pdbx_description
1 polymer ?
#
loop_
_entity_poly.entity_id
_entity_poly.type
_entity_poly.pdbx_seq_one_letter_code
_entity_poly.pdbx_strand_id
1 'polypeptide(L)'
;MKRDKISRIFHVLYTVHRRNLPITKVKAKPRTNQPKRVQFVTTEVRCQEKTRGGVRYEVILGEPEVKAAPPKKPLSPKSSMSVQDIEDKLKAAEERRQQLESSKIAALSAKMQKIEEASRKKDEQTNQFITATRDALEQKMGIVTEKREAYITDLKTKLKDHIENVEKTRLSLEQQTDEVRSAIEEKLKTASLQRDENIKKMLERLKEHEDQVQKVKSTNNAKLQELETAIQEKLEQARNRKEQINQEQIEKLKKNNSRTLEKQKSVESNIENRKSEVINLIENKLCIAEQIREKEIQKKLELAKKHNEHLNEVKQSLENRKAEQVNKIETKLSAAEQKREQEMQKKIENIKKHEKHAELVRQNKAVMAAKASSG
;
A
#
# COMPACT_ATOMS: atom_id res chain seq x y z
N MET A 1 105.14 27.42 0.29
CA MET A 1 105.24 27.82 1.71
C MET A 1 104.98 26.59 2.57
N LYS A 2 105.79 26.11 3.50
CA LYS A 2 107.12 26.46 4.01
C LYS A 2 107.84 25.13 4.24
N ARG A 3 109.06 25.02 3.71
CA ARG A 3 110.08 24.10 4.20
C ARG A 3 110.79 24.78 5.39
N ASP A 4 111.63 24.00 6.06
CA ASP A 4 112.75 24.39 6.92
C ASP A 4 112.51 24.43 8.43
N LYS A 5 113.12 23.45 9.12
CA LYS A 5 114.36 23.62 9.93
C LYS A 5 114.86 22.20 10.28
N ILE A 6 115.97 21.71 9.72
CA ILE A 6 117.38 21.92 10.18
C ILE A 6 117.53 21.42 11.63
N SER A 7 118.05 20.21 11.91
CA SER A 7 119.44 19.70 11.80
C SER A 7 120.23 19.84 13.11
N ARG A 8 121.07 18.81 13.36
CA ARG A 8 122.24 18.69 14.27
C ARG A 8 121.97 18.09 15.66
N ILE A 9 122.38 16.82 15.89
CA ILE A 9 123.75 16.25 16.12
C ILE A 9 124.22 16.52 17.56
N PHE A 10 124.55 15.43 18.29
CA PHE A 10 125.73 15.17 19.16
C PHE A 10 125.34 14.06 20.18
N HIS A 11 125.81 12.81 20.05
CA HIS A 11 127.09 12.28 20.56
C HIS A 11 127.45 12.74 21.99
N VAL A 12 127.15 11.92 23.00
CA VAL A 12 127.93 11.84 24.26
C VAL A 12 128.02 10.39 24.73
N LEU A 13 129.27 10.01 24.99
CA LEU A 13 129.78 8.73 25.44
C LEU A 13 129.52 8.46 26.94
N TYR A 14 129.48 7.17 27.28
CA TYR A 14 129.94 6.49 28.51
C TYR A 14 129.85 7.19 29.88
N THR A 15 129.29 6.49 30.87
CA THR A 15 130.04 6.19 32.12
C THR A 15 129.42 4.99 32.88
N VAL A 16 130.25 3.96 33.09
CA VAL A 16 130.00 2.82 33.99
C VAL A 16 130.63 3.15 35.34
N HIS A 17 129.84 3.20 36.42
CA HIS A 17 130.34 3.43 37.78
C HIS A 17 130.38 2.13 38.59
N ARG A 18 131.57 1.53 38.66
CA ARG A 18 131.93 0.38 39.49
C ARG A 18 132.49 0.90 40.83
N ARG A 19 131.86 0.59 41.96
CA ARG A 19 132.37 0.93 43.30
C ARG A 19 133.09 -0.26 43.93
N ASN A 20 134.40 -0.09 44.15
CA ASN A 20 135.26 -0.99 44.91
C ASN A 20 135.25 -0.59 46.41
N LEU A 21 135.16 -1.56 47.31
CA LEU A 21 135.50 -1.38 48.74
C LEU A 21 136.95 -1.85 49.00
N PRO A 22 137.69 -1.19 49.93
CA PRO A 22 139.11 -1.45 50.12
C PRO A 22 139.39 -2.63 51.07
N ILE A 23 140.33 -3.49 50.66
CA ILE A 23 140.95 -4.54 51.47
C ILE A 23 142.21 -3.95 52.12
N THR A 24 142.25 -3.86 53.45
CA THR A 24 143.45 -3.48 54.20
C THR A 24 144.23 -4.73 54.63
N LYS A 25 145.40 -4.96 54.03
CA LYS A 25 146.41 -5.93 54.49
C LYS A 25 147.37 -5.23 55.45
N VAL A 26 147.55 -5.76 56.65
CA VAL A 26 148.63 -5.35 57.57
C VAL A 26 149.69 -6.46 57.59
N LYS A 27 150.87 -6.16 57.03
CA LYS A 27 152.11 -6.95 57.17
C LYS A 27 153.08 -6.13 58.01
N ALA A 28 153.53 -6.65 59.15
CA ALA A 28 154.67 -6.13 59.88
C ALA A 28 155.62 -7.28 60.27
N LYS A 29 156.91 -6.96 60.23
CA LYS A 29 158.10 -7.80 60.03
C LYS A 29 158.50 -8.71 61.23
N PRO A 30 159.34 -9.74 61.02
CA PRO A 30 159.69 -10.72 62.04
C PRO A 30 160.70 -10.16 63.05
N ARG A 31 160.64 -10.63 64.30
CA ARG A 31 161.64 -10.30 65.32
C ARG A 31 162.00 -11.55 66.13
N THR A 32 163.18 -12.09 65.86
CA THR A 32 163.85 -13.12 66.65
C THR A 32 164.54 -12.45 67.85
N ASN A 33 164.38 -12.98 69.07
CA ASN A 33 165.27 -12.67 70.18
C ASN A 33 165.45 -13.86 71.12
N GLN A 34 166.69 -14.05 71.51
CA GLN A 34 167.32 -15.19 72.18
C GLN A 34 166.82 -15.46 73.62
N PRO A 35 167.06 -16.67 74.19
CA PRO A 35 166.54 -17.07 75.50
C PRO A 35 167.15 -16.26 76.66
N LYS A 36 166.28 -15.83 77.58
CA LYS A 36 166.65 -15.13 78.82
C LYS A 36 167.10 -16.11 79.90
N ARG A 37 168.07 -15.67 80.71
CA ARG A 37 168.72 -16.39 81.82
C ARG A 37 167.72 -17.04 82.77
N VAL A 38 168.00 -18.29 83.16
CA VAL A 38 167.28 -19.05 84.20
C VAL A 38 167.49 -18.34 85.55
N GLN A 39 166.41 -17.84 86.14
CA GLN A 39 166.38 -17.32 87.50
C GLN A 39 166.03 -18.48 88.43
N PHE A 40 166.89 -18.77 89.41
CA PHE A 40 166.61 -19.75 90.45
C PHE A 40 165.65 -19.10 91.46
N VAL A 41 164.38 -19.52 91.45
CA VAL A 41 163.39 -19.07 92.42
C VAL A 41 163.33 -20.07 93.56
N THR A 42 163.41 -19.60 94.81
CA THR A 42 163.36 -20.43 96.02
C THR A 42 161.95 -20.97 96.24
N THR A 43 161.75 -22.24 95.88
CA THR A 43 160.48 -22.96 96.06
C THR A 43 160.30 -23.44 97.51
N GLU A 44 159.27 -22.95 98.19
CA GLU A 44 158.83 -23.42 99.51
C GLU A 44 157.58 -24.30 99.39
N VAL A 45 157.57 -25.48 100.02
CA VAL A 45 156.40 -26.37 100.04
C VAL A 45 155.74 -26.30 101.42
N ARG A 46 154.47 -25.89 101.46
CA ARG A 46 153.66 -25.76 102.68
C ARG A 46 152.41 -26.64 102.62
N CYS A 47 151.78 -26.85 103.77
CA CYS A 47 150.47 -27.51 103.90
C CYS A 47 150.41 -28.92 103.26
N GLN A 48 151.41 -29.76 103.54
CA GLN A 48 151.41 -31.14 103.07
C GLN A 48 150.41 -32.00 103.87
N GLU A 49 149.31 -32.38 103.24
CA GLU A 49 148.31 -33.26 103.80
C GLU A 49 148.37 -34.63 103.11
N LYS A 50 148.68 -35.66 103.90
CA LYS A 50 148.80 -37.04 103.43
C LYS A 50 147.53 -37.81 103.77
N THR A 51 146.88 -38.35 102.76
CA THR A 51 145.80 -39.33 102.93
C THR A 51 146.24 -40.68 102.37
N ARG A 52 145.51 -41.76 102.67
CA ARG A 52 145.84 -43.11 102.19
C ARG A 52 145.95 -43.22 100.65
N GLY A 53 145.31 -42.31 99.91
CA GLY A 53 145.32 -42.27 98.44
C GLY A 53 146.36 -41.32 97.81
N GLY A 54 147.22 -40.67 98.60
CA GLY A 54 148.25 -39.76 98.10
C GLY A 54 148.41 -38.50 98.94
N VAL A 55 149.37 -37.67 98.53
CA VAL A 55 149.77 -36.47 99.27
C VAL A 55 149.49 -35.23 98.44
N ARG A 56 148.71 -34.30 99.00
CA ARG A 56 148.56 -32.95 98.45
C ARG A 56 149.45 -31.99 99.24
N TYR A 57 150.13 -31.08 98.55
CA TYR A 57 150.90 -30.02 99.16
C TYR A 57 150.81 -28.76 98.30
N GLU A 58 150.94 -27.60 98.93
CA GLU A 58 150.97 -26.32 98.27
C GLU A 58 152.42 -25.94 97.97
N VAL A 59 152.73 -25.66 96.71
CA VAL A 59 154.07 -25.26 96.25
C VAL A 59 154.06 -23.76 95.99
N ILE A 60 154.73 -23.01 96.86
CA ILE A 60 154.90 -21.57 96.73
C ILE A 60 156.25 -21.34 96.08
N LEU A 61 156.23 -20.99 94.79
CA LEU A 61 157.42 -20.72 94.00
C LEU A 61 158.06 -19.36 94.34
N GLY A 62 157.42 -18.51 95.15
CA GLY A 62 157.90 -17.24 95.67
C GLY A 62 156.79 -16.50 96.44
N GLU A 63 157.14 -15.67 97.43
CA GLU A 63 156.14 -14.90 98.20
C GLU A 63 155.41 -13.89 97.30
N PRO A 64 154.07 -13.80 97.34
CA PRO A 64 153.33 -12.85 96.52
C PRO A 64 153.69 -11.41 96.91
N GLU A 65 154.14 -10.61 95.93
CA GLU A 65 154.69 -9.25 96.06
C GLU A 65 153.66 -8.19 96.54
N VAL A 66 152.44 -8.60 96.91
CA VAL A 66 151.34 -7.71 97.32
C VAL A 66 150.56 -8.34 98.49
N LYS A 67 150.78 -7.85 99.72
CA LYS A 67 149.95 -8.18 100.90
C LYS A 67 148.65 -7.36 100.93
N ALA A 68 147.83 -7.45 99.88
CA ALA A 68 146.50 -6.84 99.83
C ALA A 68 145.50 -7.71 99.05
N ALA A 69 144.31 -7.87 99.61
CA ALA A 69 143.25 -8.75 99.12
C ALA A 69 142.78 -8.39 97.68
N PRO A 70 142.31 -9.37 96.88
CA PRO A 70 141.81 -9.12 95.53
C PRO A 70 140.63 -8.13 95.55
N PRO A 71 140.56 -7.15 94.63
CA PRO A 71 139.39 -6.29 94.52
C PRO A 71 138.15 -7.14 94.22
N LYS A 72 137.12 -6.98 95.06
CA LYS A 72 135.82 -7.66 94.90
C LYS A 72 135.25 -7.32 93.52
N LYS A 73 135.18 -8.31 92.62
CA LYS A 73 134.40 -8.19 91.39
C LYS A 73 132.94 -7.91 91.80
N PRO A 74 132.24 -6.96 91.16
CA PRO A 74 130.81 -6.79 91.41
C PRO A 74 130.11 -8.14 91.19
N LEU A 75 129.16 -8.49 92.06
CA LEU A 75 128.39 -9.72 91.90
C LEU A 75 127.69 -9.67 90.54
N SER A 76 128.01 -10.62 89.67
CA SER A 76 127.21 -10.93 88.49
C SER A 76 125.75 -11.08 88.94
N PRO A 77 124.76 -10.49 88.24
CA PRO A 77 123.36 -10.67 88.59
C PRO A 77 123.07 -12.17 88.72
N LYS A 78 122.56 -12.62 89.86
CA LYS A 78 122.09 -14.00 90.05
C LYS A 78 120.92 -14.20 89.08
N SER A 79 121.19 -14.81 87.93
CA SER A 79 120.16 -15.19 86.97
C SER A 79 119.42 -16.43 87.47
N SER A 80 118.47 -16.25 88.40
CA SER A 80 117.45 -17.26 88.66
C SER A 80 116.36 -17.11 87.60
N MET A 81 116.46 -17.87 86.50
CA MET A 81 115.38 -17.92 85.51
C MET A 81 114.18 -18.61 86.13
N SER A 82 113.02 -17.94 86.15
CA SER A 82 111.75 -18.57 86.53
C SER A 82 111.31 -19.56 85.45
N VAL A 83 110.53 -20.58 85.80
CA VAL A 83 109.96 -21.54 84.84
C VAL A 83 109.18 -20.80 83.72
N GLN A 84 108.47 -19.73 84.09
CA GLN A 84 107.76 -18.85 83.15
C GLN A 84 108.70 -18.20 82.13
N ASP A 85 109.88 -17.71 82.56
CA ASP A 85 110.85 -17.06 81.67
C ASP A 85 111.44 -18.06 80.65
N ILE A 86 111.48 -19.34 80.99
CA ILE A 86 111.96 -20.41 80.11
C ILE A 86 110.88 -20.74 79.07
N GLU A 87 109.62 -20.86 79.48
CA GLU A 87 108.48 -21.10 78.58
C GLU A 87 108.29 -19.93 77.60
N ASP A 88 108.37 -18.69 78.07
CA ASP A 88 108.24 -17.51 77.21
C ASP A 88 109.37 -17.44 76.17
N LYS A 89 110.60 -17.85 76.53
CA LYS A 89 111.72 -17.95 75.57
C LYS A 89 111.50 -19.04 74.52
N LEU A 90 110.94 -20.19 74.91
CA LEU A 90 110.60 -21.26 73.97
C LEU A 90 109.46 -20.83 73.04
N LYS A 91 108.42 -20.18 73.58
CA LYS A 91 107.31 -19.63 72.80
C LYS A 91 107.80 -18.55 71.83
N ALA A 92 108.66 -17.63 72.26
CA ALA A 92 109.26 -16.62 71.37
C ALA A 92 110.20 -17.23 70.31
N ALA A 93 110.79 -18.41 70.56
CA ALA A 93 111.54 -19.15 69.54
C ALA A 93 110.60 -19.84 68.52
N GLU A 94 109.49 -20.42 69.00
CA GLU A 94 108.43 -21.00 68.19
C GLU A 94 107.76 -19.96 67.29
N GLU A 95 107.34 -18.82 67.84
CA GLU A 95 106.74 -17.71 67.09
C GLU A 95 107.71 -17.15 66.04
N ARG A 96 109.01 -17.03 66.35
CA ARG A 96 110.01 -16.66 65.35
C ARG A 96 110.11 -17.70 64.23
N ARG A 97 110.00 -18.99 64.52
CA ARG A 97 109.98 -20.04 63.48
C ARG A 97 108.73 -19.90 62.61
N GLN A 98 107.56 -19.78 63.22
CA GLN A 98 106.29 -19.61 62.51
C GLN A 98 106.27 -18.32 61.68
N GLN A 99 106.81 -17.22 62.19
CA GLN A 99 106.92 -15.96 61.44
C GLN A 99 107.85 -16.09 60.22
N LEU A 100 108.96 -16.84 60.34
CA LEU A 100 109.83 -17.11 59.21
C LEU A 100 109.16 -18.02 58.17
N GLU A 101 108.41 -19.02 58.61
CA GLU A 101 107.64 -19.90 57.72
C GLU A 101 106.49 -19.15 57.03
N SER A 102 105.72 -18.35 57.76
CA SER A 102 104.63 -17.53 57.20
C SER A 102 105.17 -16.50 56.20
N SER A 103 106.29 -15.85 56.51
CA SER A 103 106.98 -14.93 55.59
C SER A 103 107.45 -15.65 54.31
N LYS A 104 107.99 -16.87 54.43
CA LYS A 104 108.35 -17.70 53.27
C LYS A 104 107.13 -18.07 52.43
N ILE A 105 106.03 -18.50 53.06
CA ILE A 105 104.78 -18.86 52.37
C ILE A 105 104.19 -17.63 51.67
N ALA A 106 104.14 -16.47 52.34
CA ALA A 106 103.67 -15.22 51.75
C ALA A 106 104.53 -14.81 50.55
N ALA A 107 105.85 -14.95 50.63
CA ALA A 107 106.76 -14.67 49.52
C ALA A 107 106.56 -15.64 48.34
N LEU A 108 106.27 -16.92 48.59
CA LEU A 108 105.94 -17.88 47.55
C LEU A 108 104.57 -17.59 46.91
N SER A 109 103.56 -17.29 47.71
CA SER A 109 102.22 -16.90 47.25
C SER A 109 102.27 -15.65 46.36
N ALA A 110 103.00 -14.61 46.78
CA ALA A 110 103.20 -13.40 45.97
C ALA A 110 103.89 -13.70 44.62
N LYS A 111 104.84 -14.64 44.58
CA LYS A 111 105.46 -15.08 43.32
C LYS A 111 104.47 -15.83 42.42
N MET A 112 103.63 -16.70 42.99
CA MET A 112 102.57 -17.39 42.23
C MET A 112 101.54 -16.41 41.68
N GLN A 113 101.06 -15.46 42.49
CA GLN A 113 100.15 -14.40 42.05
C GLN A 113 100.75 -13.57 40.91
N LYS A 114 102.03 -13.21 40.97
CA LYS A 114 102.70 -12.48 39.88
C LYS A 114 102.76 -13.28 38.58
N ILE A 115 102.94 -14.59 38.66
CA ILE A 115 102.92 -15.47 37.48
C ILE A 115 101.50 -15.56 36.90
N GLU A 116 100.50 -15.72 37.76
CA GLU A 116 99.09 -15.77 37.36
C GLU A 116 98.64 -14.44 36.72
N GLU A 117 98.99 -13.30 37.31
CA GLU A 117 98.71 -11.98 36.74
C GLU A 117 99.39 -11.77 35.39
N ALA A 118 100.63 -12.24 35.23
CA ALA A 118 101.32 -12.18 33.94
C ALA A 118 100.64 -13.06 32.89
N SER A 119 100.18 -14.26 33.27
CA SER A 119 99.40 -15.14 32.38
C SER A 119 98.08 -14.48 31.99
N ARG A 120 97.32 -13.96 32.97
CA ARG A 120 96.05 -13.29 32.76
C ARG A 120 96.20 -12.09 31.80
N LYS A 121 97.24 -11.26 31.98
CA LYS A 121 97.51 -10.12 31.07
C LYS A 121 97.84 -10.57 29.65
N LYS A 122 98.57 -11.67 29.49
CA LYS A 122 98.86 -12.24 28.16
C LYS A 122 97.57 -12.73 27.49
N ASP A 123 96.72 -13.44 28.23
CA ASP A 123 95.45 -13.95 27.69
C ASP A 123 94.49 -12.80 27.36
N GLU A 124 94.45 -11.77 28.20
CA GLU A 124 93.65 -10.56 27.98
C GLU A 124 94.10 -9.80 26.72
N GLN A 125 95.41 -9.60 26.52
CA GLN A 125 95.93 -8.98 25.29
C GLN A 125 95.61 -9.83 24.05
N THR A 126 95.70 -11.14 24.17
CA THR A 126 95.36 -12.07 23.08
C THR A 126 93.87 -11.96 22.73
N ASN A 127 93.00 -11.96 23.72
CA ASN A 127 91.55 -11.82 23.52
C ASN A 127 91.20 -10.44 22.95
N GLN A 128 91.79 -9.36 23.47
CA GLN A 128 91.60 -8.02 22.92
C GLN A 128 92.01 -7.94 21.44
N PHE A 129 93.13 -8.56 21.08
CA PHE A 129 93.57 -8.62 19.68
C PHE A 129 92.60 -9.40 18.80
N ILE A 130 92.13 -10.56 19.25
CA ILE A 130 91.16 -11.39 18.52
C ILE A 130 89.85 -10.62 18.32
N THR A 131 89.30 -10.04 19.40
CA THR A 131 88.04 -9.29 19.35
C THR A 131 88.18 -8.05 18.46
N ALA A 132 89.22 -7.23 18.65
CA ALA A 132 89.42 -6.03 17.83
C ALA A 132 89.58 -6.36 16.34
N THR A 133 90.27 -7.46 16.01
CA THR A 133 90.43 -7.91 14.62
C THR A 133 89.11 -8.41 14.04
N ARG A 134 88.33 -9.17 14.82
CA ARG A 134 86.99 -9.64 14.44
C ARG A 134 86.05 -8.45 14.18
N ASP A 135 85.97 -7.53 15.13
CA ASP A 135 85.08 -6.37 15.06
C ASP A 135 85.45 -5.46 13.88
N ALA A 136 86.75 -5.27 13.60
CA ALA A 136 87.20 -4.50 12.45
C ALA A 136 86.83 -5.16 11.11
N LEU A 137 86.85 -6.49 11.03
CA LEU A 137 86.40 -7.22 9.85
C LEU A 137 84.87 -7.12 9.69
N GLU A 138 84.13 -7.32 10.78
CA GLU A 138 82.67 -7.22 10.81
C GLU A 138 82.20 -5.82 10.42
N GLN A 139 82.86 -4.76 10.92
CA GLN A 139 82.60 -3.38 10.53
C GLN A 139 82.87 -3.14 9.04
N LYS A 140 83.97 -3.66 8.48
CA LYS A 140 84.28 -3.53 7.05
C LYS A 140 83.22 -4.23 6.19
N MET A 141 82.81 -5.43 6.57
CA MET A 141 81.74 -6.16 5.89
C MET A 141 80.41 -5.41 5.97
N GLY A 142 80.06 -4.91 7.15
CA GLY A 142 78.87 -4.09 7.39
C GLY A 142 78.83 -2.82 6.53
N ILE A 143 79.93 -2.08 6.45
CA ILE A 143 80.02 -0.88 5.60
C ILE A 143 79.84 -1.23 4.12
N VAL A 144 80.40 -2.35 3.65
CA VAL A 144 80.25 -2.76 2.24
C VAL A 144 78.80 -3.16 1.96
N THR A 145 78.14 -3.90 2.86
CA THR A 145 76.73 -4.27 2.71
C THR A 145 75.83 -3.04 2.77
N GLU A 146 76.03 -2.12 3.71
CA GLU A 146 75.26 -0.88 3.83
C GLU A 146 75.39 0.00 2.58
N LYS A 147 76.61 0.18 2.05
CA LYS A 147 76.80 0.94 0.80
C LYS A 147 76.09 0.29 -0.39
N ARG A 148 76.14 -1.04 -0.49
CA ARG A 148 75.44 -1.78 -1.55
C ARG A 148 73.93 -1.64 -1.41
N GLU A 149 73.41 -1.77 -0.19
CA GLU A 149 71.98 -1.65 0.10
C GLU A 149 71.47 -0.22 -0.11
N ALA A 150 72.24 0.79 0.30
CA ALA A 150 71.93 2.19 0.04
C ALA A 150 71.85 2.48 -1.47
N TYR A 151 72.80 1.96 -2.27
CA TYR A 151 72.77 2.10 -3.73
C TYR A 151 71.56 1.42 -4.37
N ILE A 152 71.26 0.17 -3.95
CA ILE A 152 70.09 -0.55 -4.44
C ILE A 152 68.80 0.18 -4.05
N THR A 153 68.74 0.71 -2.84
CA THR A 153 67.57 1.44 -2.35
C THR A 153 67.37 2.75 -3.11
N ASP A 154 68.42 3.54 -3.35
CA ASP A 154 68.37 4.75 -4.18
C ASP A 154 67.85 4.45 -5.60
N LEU A 155 68.34 3.39 -6.24
CA LEU A 155 67.84 2.96 -7.55
C LEU A 155 66.36 2.56 -7.50
N LYS A 156 65.94 1.80 -6.49
CA LYS A 156 64.53 1.40 -6.31
C LYS A 156 63.63 2.61 -6.11
N THR A 157 64.04 3.58 -5.31
CA THR A 157 63.29 4.83 -5.08
C THR A 157 63.15 5.62 -6.38
N LYS A 158 64.24 5.83 -7.12
CA LYS A 158 64.18 6.51 -8.43
C LYS A 158 63.26 5.83 -9.43
N LEU A 159 63.29 4.50 -9.49
CA LEU A 159 62.38 3.73 -10.35
C LEU A 159 60.92 3.87 -9.91
N LYS A 160 60.65 3.82 -8.60
CA LYS A 160 59.32 4.02 -8.05
C LYS A 160 58.78 5.42 -8.37
N ASP A 161 59.58 6.46 -8.15
CA ASP A 161 59.22 7.84 -8.46
C ASP A 161 58.95 8.03 -9.96
N HIS A 162 59.74 7.38 -10.82
CA HIS A 162 59.50 7.43 -12.26
C HIS A 162 58.16 6.78 -12.64
N ILE A 163 57.85 5.60 -12.11
CA ILE A 163 56.58 4.92 -12.33
C ILE A 163 55.41 5.80 -11.84
N GLU A 164 55.54 6.40 -10.66
CA GLU A 164 54.50 7.28 -10.10
C GLU A 164 54.29 8.53 -10.97
N ASN A 165 55.35 9.15 -11.47
CA ASN A 165 55.26 10.29 -12.38
C ASN A 165 54.63 9.93 -13.73
N VAL A 166 54.95 8.75 -14.29
CA VAL A 166 54.32 8.23 -15.50
C VAL A 166 52.83 8.00 -15.26
N GLU A 167 52.45 7.38 -14.15
CA GLU A 167 51.05 7.13 -13.81
C GLU A 167 50.27 8.42 -13.57
N LYS A 168 50.88 9.39 -12.89
CA LYS A 168 50.29 10.73 -12.72
C LYS A 168 50.04 11.42 -14.06
N THR A 169 50.98 11.29 -15.00
CA THR A 169 50.81 11.84 -16.36
C THR A 169 49.70 11.11 -17.11
N ARG A 170 49.64 9.78 -17.02
CA ARG A 170 48.58 8.95 -17.60
C ARG A 170 47.21 9.37 -17.09
N LEU A 171 47.05 9.46 -15.78
CA LEU A 171 45.79 9.85 -15.13
C LEU A 171 45.38 11.28 -15.50
N SER A 172 46.33 12.21 -15.58
CA SER A 172 46.05 13.58 -16.00
C SER A 172 45.56 13.66 -17.45
N LEU A 173 46.11 12.85 -18.37
CA LEU A 173 45.67 12.80 -19.77
C LEU A 173 44.29 12.15 -19.91
N GLU A 174 44.03 11.10 -19.12
CA GLU A 174 42.72 10.45 -19.03
C GLU A 174 41.66 11.44 -18.54
N GLN A 175 41.94 12.16 -17.46
CA GLN A 175 41.05 13.19 -16.94
C GLN A 175 40.76 14.30 -17.97
N GLN A 176 41.78 14.82 -18.65
CA GLN A 176 41.57 15.83 -19.71
C GLN A 176 40.70 15.29 -20.85
N THR A 177 40.88 14.02 -21.23
CA THR A 177 40.09 13.38 -22.29
C THR A 177 38.63 13.24 -21.87
N ASP A 178 38.38 12.82 -20.63
CA ASP A 178 37.02 12.68 -20.07
C ASP A 178 36.32 14.02 -19.89
N GLU A 179 37.05 15.07 -19.48
CA GLU A 179 36.53 16.44 -19.41
C GLU A 179 36.09 16.94 -20.80
N VAL A 180 36.92 16.73 -21.83
CA VAL A 180 36.58 17.09 -23.21
C VAL A 180 35.37 16.29 -23.70
N ARG A 181 35.34 14.97 -23.44
CA ARG A 181 34.21 14.12 -23.80
C ARG A 181 32.91 14.58 -23.16
N SER A 182 32.94 14.84 -21.85
CA SER A 182 31.77 15.31 -21.09
C SER A 182 31.28 16.67 -21.58
N ALA A 183 32.20 17.58 -21.91
CA ALA A 183 31.86 18.89 -22.46
C ALA A 183 31.19 18.79 -23.86
N ILE A 184 31.64 17.85 -24.70
CA ILE A 184 31.00 17.58 -26.01
C ILE A 184 29.60 17.00 -25.81
N GLU A 185 29.45 16.03 -24.90
CA GLU A 185 28.17 15.39 -24.61
C GLU A 185 27.12 16.39 -24.12
N GLU A 186 27.49 17.27 -23.17
CA GLU A 186 26.60 18.31 -22.66
C GLU A 186 26.22 19.35 -23.74
N LYS A 187 27.13 19.69 -24.64
CA LYS A 187 26.82 20.55 -25.80
C LYS A 187 25.82 19.88 -26.74
N LEU A 188 26.01 18.60 -27.06
CA LEU A 188 25.09 17.84 -27.92
C LEU A 188 23.71 17.71 -27.28
N LYS A 189 23.67 17.44 -25.98
CA LYS A 189 22.43 17.36 -25.20
C LYS A 189 21.69 18.69 -25.18
N THR A 190 22.40 19.80 -24.92
CA THR A 190 21.82 21.15 -24.96
C THR A 190 21.29 21.48 -26.35
N ALA A 191 22.03 21.17 -27.41
CA ALA A 191 21.58 21.36 -28.79
C ALA A 191 20.36 20.50 -29.14
N SER A 192 20.28 19.27 -28.62
CA SER A 192 19.08 18.42 -28.77
C SER A 192 17.88 19.04 -28.08
N LEU A 193 18.01 19.41 -26.79
CA LEU A 193 16.93 20.04 -26.03
C LEU A 193 16.43 21.32 -26.69
N GLN A 194 17.33 22.15 -27.23
CA GLN A 194 16.94 23.35 -27.97
C GLN A 194 16.17 23.04 -29.25
N ARG A 195 16.56 22.01 -30.00
CA ARG A 195 15.81 21.56 -31.19
C ARG A 195 14.43 21.05 -30.80
N ASP A 196 14.35 20.22 -29.76
CA ASP A 196 13.10 19.63 -29.28
C ASP A 196 12.14 20.70 -28.76
N GLU A 197 12.64 21.67 -27.98
CA GLU A 197 11.84 22.81 -27.51
C GLU A 197 11.34 23.71 -28.64
N ASN A 198 12.14 23.92 -29.69
CA ASN A 198 11.70 24.68 -30.86
C ASN A 198 10.59 23.94 -31.63
N ILE A 199 10.78 22.64 -31.88
CA ILE A 199 9.76 21.80 -32.52
C ILE A 199 8.47 21.78 -31.68
N LYS A 200 8.60 21.61 -30.36
CA LYS A 200 7.46 21.65 -29.43
C LYS A 200 6.70 22.96 -29.52
N LYS A 201 7.37 24.11 -29.52
CA LYS A 201 6.73 25.42 -29.69
C LYS A 201 6.00 25.55 -31.03
N MET A 202 6.55 24.99 -32.11
CA MET A 202 5.90 24.97 -33.41
C MET A 202 4.63 24.10 -33.40
N LEU A 203 4.71 22.91 -32.80
CA LEU A 203 3.57 22.01 -32.65
C LEU A 203 2.47 22.62 -31.76
N GLU A 204 2.83 23.29 -30.67
CA GLU A 204 1.88 23.98 -29.79
C GLU A 204 1.08 25.05 -30.55
N ARG A 205 1.77 25.89 -31.35
CA ARG A 205 1.11 26.90 -32.19
C ARG A 205 0.17 26.30 -33.24
N LEU A 206 0.57 25.19 -33.85
CA LEU A 206 -0.29 24.47 -34.81
C LEU A 206 -1.52 23.89 -34.11
N LYS A 207 -1.36 23.36 -32.89
CA LYS A 207 -2.45 22.85 -32.08
C LYS A 207 -3.42 23.96 -31.66
N GLU A 208 -2.91 25.10 -31.19
CA GLU A 208 -3.73 26.28 -30.87
C GLU A 208 -4.54 26.76 -32.07
N HIS A 209 -3.94 26.75 -33.27
CA HIS A 209 -4.65 27.09 -34.49
C HIS A 209 -5.75 26.08 -34.82
N GLU A 210 -5.48 24.77 -34.72
CA GLU A 210 -6.49 23.73 -34.91
C GLU A 210 -7.64 23.88 -33.90
N ASP A 211 -7.34 24.11 -32.63
CA ASP A 211 -8.35 24.33 -31.58
C ASP A 211 -9.22 25.56 -31.89
N GLN A 212 -8.61 26.65 -32.37
CA GLN A 212 -9.34 27.84 -32.80
C GLN A 212 -10.23 27.55 -34.02
N VAL A 213 -9.76 26.79 -35.00
CA VAL A 213 -10.57 26.36 -36.15
C VAL A 213 -11.76 25.51 -35.69
N GLN A 214 -11.54 24.56 -34.78
CA GLN A 214 -12.60 23.73 -34.22
C GLN A 214 -13.63 24.58 -33.45
N LYS A 215 -13.17 25.56 -32.67
CA LYS A 215 -14.04 26.50 -31.96
C LYS A 215 -14.89 27.34 -32.91
N VAL A 216 -14.33 27.82 -34.01
CA VAL A 216 -15.09 28.55 -35.04
C VAL A 216 -16.11 27.64 -35.72
N LYS A 217 -15.71 26.40 -36.09
CA LYS A 217 -16.62 25.40 -36.67
C LYS A 217 -17.79 25.07 -35.73
N SER A 218 -17.52 24.80 -34.46
CA SER A 218 -18.56 24.48 -33.48
C SER A 218 -19.50 25.65 -33.25
N THR A 219 -18.96 26.88 -33.15
CA THR A 219 -19.76 28.11 -33.03
C THR A 219 -20.67 28.32 -34.24
N ASN A 220 -20.14 28.12 -35.45
CA ASN A 220 -20.94 28.26 -36.68
C ASN A 220 -22.00 27.15 -36.80
N ASN A 221 -21.67 25.92 -36.41
CA ASN A 221 -22.60 24.80 -36.41
C ASN A 221 -23.75 25.03 -35.40
N ALA A 222 -23.45 25.51 -34.20
CA ALA A 222 -24.48 25.90 -33.23
C ALA A 222 -25.43 26.98 -33.78
N LYS A 223 -24.88 28.04 -34.39
CA LYS A 223 -25.70 29.07 -35.06
C LYS A 223 -26.56 28.50 -36.19
N LEU A 224 -26.02 27.56 -36.96
CA LEU A 224 -26.76 26.90 -38.04
C LEU A 224 -27.90 26.05 -37.48
N GLN A 225 -27.66 25.30 -36.40
CA GLN A 225 -28.71 24.55 -35.69
C GLN A 225 -29.79 25.47 -35.10
N GLU A 226 -29.41 26.59 -34.49
CA GLU A 226 -30.37 27.59 -33.99
C GLU A 226 -31.23 28.18 -35.12
N LEU A 227 -30.63 28.46 -36.27
CA LEU A 227 -31.39 28.92 -37.44
C LEU A 227 -32.33 27.83 -37.97
N GLU A 228 -31.88 26.59 -38.00
CA GLU A 228 -32.68 25.44 -38.43
C GLU A 228 -33.88 25.21 -37.51
N THR A 229 -33.69 25.24 -36.19
CA THR A 229 -34.79 25.13 -35.22
C THR A 229 -35.75 26.31 -35.34
N ALA A 230 -35.25 27.55 -35.46
CA ALA A 230 -36.10 28.73 -35.64
C ALA A 230 -36.94 28.66 -36.94
N ILE A 231 -36.40 28.12 -38.03
CA ILE A 231 -37.14 27.89 -39.27
C ILE A 231 -38.22 26.81 -39.05
N GLN A 232 -37.88 25.69 -38.41
CA GLN A 232 -38.81 24.61 -38.11
C GLN A 232 -39.97 25.10 -37.22
N GLU A 233 -39.69 25.85 -36.15
CA GLU A 233 -40.70 26.45 -35.28
C GLU A 233 -41.63 27.39 -36.05
N LYS A 234 -41.09 28.24 -36.94
CA LYS A 234 -41.92 29.12 -37.78
C LYS A 234 -42.82 28.34 -38.73
N LEU A 235 -42.33 27.25 -39.32
CA LEU A 235 -43.13 26.37 -40.18
C LEU A 235 -44.23 25.68 -39.38
N GLU A 236 -43.94 25.22 -38.17
CA GLU A 236 -44.91 24.59 -37.30
C GLU A 236 -45.97 25.57 -36.81
N GLN A 237 -45.58 26.78 -36.40
CA GLN A 237 -46.53 27.86 -36.09
C GLN A 237 -47.43 28.18 -37.28
N ALA A 238 -46.88 28.23 -38.51
CA ALA A 238 -47.67 28.45 -39.72
C ALA A 238 -48.67 27.31 -39.98
N ARG A 239 -48.25 26.04 -39.78
CA ARG A 239 -49.14 24.87 -39.88
C ARG A 239 -50.26 24.92 -38.83
N ASN A 240 -49.92 25.19 -37.57
CA ASN A 240 -50.88 25.27 -36.48
C ASN A 240 -51.89 26.40 -36.71
N ARG A 241 -51.44 27.58 -37.16
CA ARG A 241 -52.35 28.67 -37.55
C ARG A 241 -53.27 28.27 -38.69
N LYS A 242 -52.75 27.61 -39.73
CA LYS A 242 -53.57 27.10 -40.84
C LYS A 242 -54.62 26.09 -40.35
N GLU A 243 -54.21 25.17 -39.49
CA GLU A 243 -55.11 24.16 -38.92
C GLU A 243 -56.17 24.78 -38.01
N GLN A 244 -55.79 25.74 -37.17
CA GLN A 244 -56.70 26.49 -36.31
C GLN A 244 -57.74 27.26 -37.12
N ILE A 245 -57.33 27.99 -38.17
CA ILE A 245 -58.26 28.67 -39.09
C ILE A 245 -59.21 27.66 -39.75
N ASN A 246 -58.71 26.49 -40.15
CA ASN A 246 -59.52 25.46 -40.79
C ASN A 246 -60.51 24.81 -39.79
N GLN A 247 -60.09 24.55 -38.55
CA GLN A 247 -60.95 24.07 -37.48
C GLN A 247 -62.04 25.09 -37.15
N GLU A 248 -61.69 26.38 -37.02
CA GLU A 248 -62.67 27.45 -36.82
C GLU A 248 -63.69 27.55 -37.97
N GLN A 249 -63.24 27.38 -39.23
CA GLN A 249 -64.12 27.32 -40.41
C GLN A 249 -65.07 26.12 -40.31
N ILE A 250 -64.56 24.93 -39.99
CA ILE A 250 -65.35 23.71 -39.82
C ILE A 250 -66.36 23.88 -38.67
N GLU A 251 -65.97 24.45 -37.54
CA GLU A 251 -66.88 24.69 -36.41
C GLU A 251 -67.98 25.71 -36.77
N LYS A 252 -67.66 26.79 -37.49
CA LYS A 252 -68.67 27.73 -38.00
C LYS A 252 -69.69 27.03 -38.89
N LEU A 253 -69.23 26.16 -39.79
CA LEU A 253 -70.11 25.35 -40.64
C LEU A 253 -70.96 24.36 -39.82
N LYS A 254 -70.37 23.66 -38.85
CA LYS A 254 -71.11 22.77 -37.93
C LYS A 254 -72.18 23.52 -37.15
N LYS A 255 -71.87 24.72 -36.61
CA LYS A 255 -72.83 25.55 -35.87
C LYS A 255 -73.98 26.03 -36.76
N ASN A 256 -73.68 26.42 -38.00
CA ASN A 256 -74.71 26.79 -38.98
C ASN A 256 -75.62 25.61 -39.31
N ASN A 257 -75.05 24.42 -39.57
CA ASN A 257 -75.83 23.20 -39.80
C ASN A 257 -76.65 22.79 -38.57
N SER A 258 -76.11 22.91 -37.36
CA SER A 258 -76.84 22.65 -36.10
C SER A 258 -78.04 23.58 -35.96
N ARG A 259 -77.89 24.88 -36.24
CA ARG A 259 -79.00 25.85 -36.23
C ARG A 259 -80.07 25.50 -37.27
N THR A 260 -79.67 25.03 -38.45
CA THR A 260 -80.61 24.55 -39.47
C THR A 260 -81.35 23.31 -39.00
N LEU A 261 -80.66 22.34 -38.39
CA LEU A 261 -81.25 21.14 -37.80
C LEU A 261 -82.19 21.47 -36.63
N GLU A 262 -81.83 22.41 -35.75
CA GLU A 262 -82.70 22.89 -34.67
C GLU A 262 -83.97 23.56 -35.21
N LYS A 263 -83.85 24.39 -36.25
CA LYS A 263 -85.00 24.97 -36.94
C LYS A 263 -85.89 23.88 -37.58
N GLN A 264 -85.29 22.89 -38.22
CA GLN A 264 -86.02 21.75 -38.77
C GLN A 264 -86.76 20.98 -37.67
N LYS A 265 -86.10 20.65 -36.56
CA LYS A 265 -86.72 19.99 -35.40
C LYS A 265 -87.85 20.81 -34.78
N SER A 266 -87.69 22.13 -34.69
CA SER A 266 -88.76 23.03 -34.21
C SER A 266 -89.96 23.05 -35.16
N VAL A 267 -89.73 23.10 -36.47
CA VAL A 267 -90.79 23.01 -37.49
C VAL A 267 -91.48 21.65 -37.43
N GLU A 268 -90.72 20.57 -37.32
CA GLU A 268 -91.23 19.20 -37.23
C GLU A 268 -92.04 18.98 -35.96
N SER A 269 -91.56 19.46 -34.80
CA SER A 269 -92.33 19.47 -33.54
C SER A 269 -93.63 20.28 -33.65
N ASN A 270 -93.62 21.44 -34.32
CA ASN A 270 -94.84 22.21 -34.55
C ASN A 270 -95.82 21.50 -35.50
N ILE A 271 -95.34 20.77 -36.50
CA ILE A 271 -96.17 19.95 -37.38
C ILE A 271 -96.77 18.77 -36.59
N GLU A 272 -95.97 18.09 -35.76
CA GLU A 272 -96.40 16.97 -34.92
C GLU A 272 -97.49 17.42 -33.92
N ASN A 273 -97.30 18.57 -33.28
CA ASN A 273 -98.29 19.17 -32.39
C ASN A 273 -99.59 19.52 -33.13
N ARG A 274 -99.53 20.09 -34.35
CA ARG A 274 -100.74 20.36 -35.14
C ARG A 274 -101.44 19.09 -35.60
N LYS A 275 -100.69 18.02 -35.92
CA LYS A 275 -101.29 16.71 -36.25
C LYS A 275 -102.02 16.13 -35.04
N SER A 276 -101.41 16.17 -33.85
CA SER A 276 -102.06 15.67 -32.63
C SER A 276 -103.30 16.48 -32.26
N GLU A 277 -103.26 17.81 -32.41
CA GLU A 277 -104.43 18.69 -32.25
C GLU A 277 -105.58 18.32 -33.22
N VAL A 278 -105.27 18.06 -34.49
CA VAL A 278 -106.27 17.66 -35.49
C VAL A 278 -106.83 16.27 -35.20
N ILE A 279 -106.00 15.31 -34.80
CA ILE A 279 -106.43 13.97 -34.39
C ILE A 279 -107.39 14.07 -33.20
N ASN A 280 -107.02 14.80 -32.14
CA ASN A 280 -107.86 15.02 -30.97
C ASN A 280 -109.20 15.68 -31.32
N LEU A 281 -109.21 16.63 -32.28
CA LEU A 281 -110.43 17.28 -32.75
C LEU A 281 -111.34 16.31 -33.50
N ILE A 282 -110.77 15.40 -34.31
CA ILE A 282 -111.52 14.36 -35.04
C ILE A 282 -112.09 13.34 -34.07
N GLU A 283 -111.29 12.85 -33.11
CA GLU A 283 -111.75 11.90 -32.08
C GLU A 283 -112.91 12.47 -31.26
N ASN A 284 -112.82 13.74 -30.83
CA ASN A 284 -113.92 14.39 -30.13
C ASN A 284 -115.19 14.47 -30.98
N LYS A 285 -115.07 14.83 -32.26
CA LYS A 285 -116.23 14.89 -33.18
C LYS A 285 -116.85 13.51 -33.42
N LEU A 286 -116.04 12.47 -33.54
CA LEU A 286 -116.50 11.09 -33.68
C LEU A 286 -117.22 10.61 -32.40
N CYS A 287 -116.66 10.89 -31.22
CA CYS A 287 -117.28 10.56 -29.94
C CYS A 287 -118.65 11.24 -29.77
N ILE A 288 -118.76 12.52 -30.13
CA ILE A 288 -120.03 13.26 -30.11
C ILE A 288 -121.04 12.66 -31.10
N ALA A 289 -120.61 12.34 -32.32
CA ALA A 289 -121.48 11.72 -33.33
C ALA A 289 -121.99 10.34 -32.89
N GLU A 290 -121.14 9.56 -32.23
CA GLU A 290 -121.49 8.23 -31.72
C GLU A 290 -122.51 8.31 -30.58
N GLN A 291 -122.35 9.26 -29.65
CA GLN A 291 -123.33 9.54 -28.60
C GLN A 291 -124.71 9.97 -29.15
N ILE A 292 -124.75 10.77 -30.23
CA ILE A 292 -126.01 11.19 -30.86
C ILE A 292 -126.69 9.99 -31.52
N ARG A 293 -125.94 9.16 -32.26
CA ARG A 293 -126.45 7.96 -32.92
C ARG A 293 -127.01 6.94 -31.93
N GLU A 294 -126.34 6.75 -30.79
CA GLU A 294 -126.76 5.83 -29.75
C GLU A 294 -128.06 6.29 -29.05
N LYS A 295 -128.18 7.60 -28.78
CA LYS A 295 -129.42 8.21 -28.27
C LYS A 295 -130.59 8.05 -29.25
N GLU A 296 -130.38 8.23 -30.55
CA GLU A 296 -131.44 8.04 -31.55
C GLU A 296 -131.90 6.59 -31.67
N ILE A 297 -130.97 5.63 -31.62
CA ILE A 297 -131.29 4.19 -31.64
C ILE A 297 -132.13 3.82 -30.42
N GLN A 298 -131.76 4.25 -29.21
CA GLN A 298 -132.54 4.00 -27.99
C GLN A 298 -133.97 4.56 -28.11
N LYS A 299 -134.12 5.77 -28.64
CA LYS A 299 -135.43 6.44 -28.79
C LYS A 299 -136.35 5.70 -29.77
N LYS A 300 -135.81 5.16 -30.87
CA LYS A 300 -136.57 4.34 -31.83
C LYS A 300 -137.00 2.99 -31.25
N LEU A 301 -136.15 2.37 -30.42
CA LEU A 301 -136.43 1.09 -29.78
C LEU A 301 -137.58 1.19 -28.76
N GLU A 302 -137.65 2.31 -28.03
CA GLU A 302 -138.70 2.58 -27.05
C GLU A 302 -140.06 2.87 -27.69
N LEU A 303 -140.08 3.58 -28.83
CA LEU A 303 -141.29 3.78 -29.64
C LEU A 303 -141.83 2.48 -30.24
N ALA A 304 -140.96 1.59 -30.70
CA ALA A 304 -141.36 0.28 -31.24
C ALA A 304 -141.99 -0.62 -30.17
N LYS A 305 -141.49 -0.58 -28.92
CA LYS A 305 -142.09 -1.32 -27.80
C LYS A 305 -143.52 -0.86 -27.50
N LYS A 306 -143.76 0.44 -27.42
CA LYS A 306 -145.11 1.00 -27.18
C LYS A 306 -146.10 0.69 -28.30
N HIS A 307 -145.65 0.67 -29.56
CA HIS A 307 -146.52 0.33 -30.69
C HIS A 307 -146.95 -1.15 -30.67
N ASN A 308 -146.10 -2.05 -30.18
CA ASN A 308 -146.41 -3.48 -30.12
C ASN A 308 -147.41 -3.83 -29.00
N GLU A 309 -147.37 -3.13 -27.87
CA GLU A 309 -148.36 -3.28 -26.79
C GLU A 309 -149.76 -2.83 -27.25
N HIS A 310 -149.86 -1.68 -27.91
CA HIS A 310 -151.13 -1.17 -28.45
C HIS A 310 -151.71 -2.07 -29.58
N LEU A 311 -150.86 -2.75 -30.36
CA LEU A 311 -151.31 -3.68 -31.40
C LEU A 311 -151.98 -4.94 -30.84
N ASN A 312 -151.54 -5.42 -29.67
CA ASN A 312 -152.16 -6.57 -29.02
C ASN A 312 -153.54 -6.23 -28.41
N GLU A 313 -153.71 -5.04 -27.85
CA GLU A 313 -155.00 -4.58 -27.33
C GLU A 313 -156.05 -4.40 -28.44
N VAL A 314 -155.65 -3.90 -29.61
CA VAL A 314 -156.55 -3.72 -30.77
C VAL A 314 -156.96 -5.06 -31.41
N LYS A 315 -156.06 -6.07 -31.43
CA LYS A 315 -156.40 -7.41 -31.94
C LYS A 315 -157.48 -8.09 -31.10
N GLN A 316 -157.44 -7.95 -29.78
CA GLN A 316 -158.39 -8.58 -28.87
C GLN A 316 -159.79 -7.93 -28.92
N SER A 317 -159.87 -6.63 -29.26
CA SER A 317 -161.14 -5.92 -29.49
C SER A 317 -161.84 -6.31 -30.80
N LEU A 318 -161.07 -6.66 -31.84
CA LEU A 318 -161.60 -7.00 -33.17
C LEU A 318 -162.16 -8.43 -33.27
N GLU A 319 -161.67 -9.40 -32.48
CA GLU A 319 -162.24 -10.75 -32.43
C GLU A 319 -163.66 -10.78 -31.84
N ASN A 320 -163.87 -10.05 -30.74
CA ASN A 320 -165.18 -9.98 -30.07
C ASN A 320 -166.27 -9.38 -30.98
N ARG A 321 -165.90 -8.44 -31.85
CA ARG A 321 -166.82 -7.77 -32.79
C ARG A 321 -167.15 -8.62 -34.04
N LYS A 322 -166.25 -9.52 -34.45
CA LYS A 322 -166.49 -10.45 -35.55
C LYS A 322 -167.47 -11.57 -35.17
N ALA A 323 -167.41 -12.07 -33.94
CA ALA A 323 -168.32 -13.11 -33.46
C ALA A 323 -169.80 -12.65 -33.44
N GLU A 324 -170.07 -11.39 -33.06
CA GLU A 324 -171.43 -10.82 -33.06
C GLU A 324 -172.02 -10.60 -34.46
N GLN A 325 -171.16 -10.38 -35.47
CA GLN A 325 -171.59 -10.09 -36.84
C GLN A 325 -171.95 -11.36 -37.62
N VAL A 326 -171.33 -12.51 -37.29
CA VAL A 326 -171.63 -13.82 -37.88
C VAL A 326 -173.03 -14.31 -37.46
N ASN A 327 -173.37 -14.22 -36.17
CA ASN A 327 -174.70 -14.60 -35.65
C ASN A 327 -175.86 -13.79 -36.28
N LYS A 328 -175.59 -12.56 -36.70
CA LYS A 328 -176.58 -11.65 -37.31
C LYS A 328 -176.81 -11.93 -38.81
N ILE A 329 -175.87 -12.61 -39.48
CA ILE A 329 -175.98 -12.99 -40.89
C ILE A 329 -176.70 -14.35 -41.01
N GLU A 330 -176.44 -15.26 -40.08
CA GLU A 330 -177.04 -16.60 -40.06
C GLU A 330 -178.58 -16.55 -39.85
N THR A 331 -179.05 -15.65 -38.97
CA THR A 331 -180.49 -15.39 -38.76
C THR A 331 -181.19 -14.75 -39.96
N LYS A 332 -180.47 -13.97 -40.78
CA LYS A 332 -181.03 -13.34 -42.00
C LYS A 332 -181.08 -14.28 -43.19
N LEU A 333 -180.13 -15.20 -43.31
CA LEU A 333 -180.12 -16.22 -44.37
C LEU A 333 -181.28 -17.21 -44.21
N SER A 334 -181.57 -17.66 -42.98
CA SER A 334 -182.72 -18.54 -42.71
C SER A 334 -184.07 -17.91 -43.06
N ALA A 335 -184.24 -16.61 -42.81
CA ALA A 335 -185.46 -15.87 -43.17
C ALA A 335 -185.60 -15.63 -44.69
N ALA A 336 -184.49 -15.57 -45.43
CA ALA A 336 -184.48 -15.40 -46.88
C ALA A 336 -184.80 -16.71 -47.62
N GLU A 337 -184.35 -17.86 -47.09
CA GLU A 337 -184.65 -19.19 -47.64
C GLU A 337 -186.16 -19.50 -47.56
N GLN A 338 -186.81 -19.20 -46.44
CA GLN A 338 -188.26 -19.39 -46.29
C GLN A 338 -189.09 -18.55 -47.28
N LYS A 339 -188.62 -17.36 -47.67
CA LYS A 339 -189.29 -16.51 -48.67
C LYS A 339 -189.10 -16.99 -50.11
N ARG A 340 -187.97 -17.64 -50.43
CA ARG A 340 -187.75 -18.26 -51.76
C ARG A 340 -188.63 -19.49 -51.98
N GLU A 341 -188.84 -20.28 -50.94
CA GLU A 341 -189.73 -21.46 -50.97
C GLU A 341 -191.18 -21.07 -51.33
N GLN A 342 -191.67 -19.94 -50.77
CA GLN A 342 -193.02 -19.42 -51.01
C GLN A 342 -193.22 -18.84 -52.42
N GLU A 343 -192.19 -18.22 -53.02
CA GLU A 343 -192.27 -17.70 -54.40
C GLU A 343 -192.24 -18.81 -55.46
N MET A 344 -191.44 -19.86 -55.22
CA MET A 344 -191.37 -21.04 -56.10
C MET A 344 -192.74 -21.73 -56.21
N GLN A 345 -193.46 -21.88 -55.09
CA GLN A 345 -194.81 -22.46 -55.07
C GLN A 345 -195.83 -21.63 -55.87
N LYS A 346 -195.77 -20.30 -55.80
CA LYS A 346 -196.62 -19.38 -56.60
C LYS A 346 -196.37 -19.47 -58.11
N LYS A 347 -195.11 -19.65 -58.54
CA LYS A 347 -194.77 -19.78 -59.96
C LYS A 347 -195.25 -21.11 -60.55
N ILE A 348 -195.19 -22.20 -59.79
CA ILE A 348 -195.70 -23.51 -60.23
C ILE A 348 -197.23 -23.48 -60.41
N GLU A 349 -197.94 -22.73 -59.57
CA GLU A 349 -199.40 -22.61 -59.66
C GLU A 349 -199.86 -21.79 -60.88
N ASN A 350 -199.09 -20.77 -61.29
CA ASN A 350 -199.35 -19.99 -62.51
C ASN A 350 -199.08 -20.79 -63.80
N ILE A 351 -198.07 -21.66 -63.81
CA ILE A 351 -197.80 -22.54 -64.96
C ILE A 351 -198.97 -23.52 -65.19
N LYS A 352 -199.52 -24.10 -64.11
CA LYS A 352 -200.72 -24.96 -64.18
C LYS A 352 -201.97 -24.24 -64.71
N LYS A 353 -202.09 -22.92 -64.52
CA LYS A 353 -203.21 -22.11 -65.08
C LYS A 353 -203.04 -21.81 -66.56
N HIS A 354 -201.81 -21.54 -67.01
CA HIS A 354 -201.53 -21.30 -68.43
C HIS A 354 -201.67 -22.57 -69.28
N GLU A 355 -201.38 -23.74 -68.72
CA GLU A 355 -201.56 -25.02 -69.41
C GLU A 355 -203.05 -25.33 -69.64
N LYS A 356 -203.91 -25.10 -68.63
CA LYS A 356 -205.38 -25.18 -68.79
C LYS A 356 -205.92 -24.22 -69.84
N HIS A 357 -205.32 -23.03 -69.98
CA HIS A 357 -205.76 -22.05 -70.97
C HIS A 357 -205.32 -22.41 -72.40
N ALA A 358 -204.11 -22.93 -72.57
CA ALA A 358 -203.62 -23.40 -73.88
C ALA A 358 -204.45 -24.56 -74.44
N GLU A 359 -204.93 -25.44 -73.56
CA GLU A 359 -205.79 -26.56 -73.95
C GLU A 359 -207.19 -26.10 -74.36
N LEU A 360 -207.76 -25.09 -73.68
CA LEU A 360 -209.03 -24.45 -74.05
C LEU A 360 -208.94 -23.73 -75.41
N VAL A 361 -207.80 -23.08 -75.70
CA VAL A 361 -207.54 -22.43 -76.99
C VAL A 361 -207.37 -23.45 -78.11
N ARG A 362 -206.82 -24.64 -77.84
CA ARG A 362 -206.79 -25.75 -78.82
C ARG A 362 -208.20 -26.28 -79.15
N GLN A 363 -209.09 -26.37 -78.15
CA GLN A 363 -210.51 -26.68 -78.38
C GLN A 363 -211.21 -25.60 -79.21
N ASN A 364 -210.94 -24.31 -78.98
CA ASN A 364 -211.56 -23.21 -79.73
C ASN A 364 -210.98 -23.02 -81.14
N LYS A 365 -209.70 -23.35 -81.40
CA LYS A 365 -209.08 -23.16 -82.72
C LYS A 365 -209.47 -24.22 -83.74
N ALA A 366 -209.76 -25.46 -83.32
CA ALA A 366 -210.30 -26.47 -84.23
C ALA A 366 -211.77 -26.15 -84.61
N VAL A 367 -212.56 -25.55 -83.70
CA VAL A 367 -213.91 -25.06 -83.99
C VAL A 367 -213.90 -23.94 -85.04
N MET A 368 -212.84 -23.12 -85.11
CA MET A 368 -212.73 -22.01 -86.06
C MET A 368 -212.21 -22.42 -87.45
N ALA A 369 -211.42 -23.50 -87.56
CA ALA A 369 -211.00 -24.02 -88.88
C ALA A 369 -212.13 -24.73 -89.65
N ALA A 370 -213.28 -24.96 -89.01
CA ALA A 370 -214.51 -25.43 -89.64
C ALA A 370 -215.35 -24.30 -90.30
N LYS A 371 -215.00 -23.02 -90.15
CA LYS A 371 -215.85 -21.92 -90.62
C LYS A 371 -215.04 -20.75 -91.13
N ALA A 372 -214.87 -20.72 -92.45
CA ALA A 372 -214.61 -19.55 -93.30
C ALA A 372 -213.72 -20.04 -94.43
N SER A 373 -214.22 -20.85 -95.37
CA SER A 373 -215.44 -20.63 -96.15
C SER A 373 -215.40 -19.34 -96.96
N SER A 374 -215.73 -19.51 -98.24
CA SER A 374 -216.54 -18.59 -99.03
C SER A 374 -215.92 -17.20 -99.28
N GLY A 375 -215.05 -17.16 -100.27
CA GLY A 375 -215.00 -16.12 -101.30
C GLY A 375 -214.98 -16.83 -102.63
#